data_AF-A0A450T5K2-F1
#
_entry.id   AF-A0A450T5K2-F1
#
_cell.length_a   1.000
_cell.length_b   1.000
_cell.length_c   1.000
_cell.angle_alpha   90.00
_cell.angle_beta   90.00
_cell.angle_gamma   90.00
#
_symmetry.space_group_name_H-M   'P 1'
#
loop_
_entity.id
_entity.type
_entity.pdbx_description
1 polymer ?
#
loop_
_entity_poly.entity_id
_entity_poly.type
_entity_poly.pdbx_seq_one_letter_code
_entity_poly.pdbx_strand_id
1 'polypeptide(L)'
;MNTAIDVSTHRNAVTLADGVHWIGALDPKLRSFDIIMNTVNGTTYNAYLVEGSEGLVVIDTVKESFSEEFFARIESVADYRRIRFIVLSHLEPDHTRTLSELMHRAPRQSSTSRSGPPPC
;
A
#
# COMPACT_ATOMS: atom_id res chain seq x y z
N MET A 1 -14.58 22.50 -6.77
CA MET A 1 -13.31 22.98 -7.36
C MET A 1 -12.36 21.80 -7.34
N ASN A 2 -12.06 21.21 -8.50
CA ASN A 2 -11.18 20.05 -8.61
C ASN A 2 -9.76 20.57 -8.85
N THR A 3 -9.05 20.92 -7.77
CA THR A 3 -7.63 21.28 -7.89
C THR A 3 -6.88 20.02 -8.27
N ALA A 4 -6.19 20.04 -9.41
CA ALA A 4 -5.33 18.92 -9.80
C ALA A 4 -4.30 18.66 -8.69
N ILE A 5 -4.30 17.45 -8.14
CA ILE A 5 -3.33 17.05 -7.12
C ILE A 5 -2.03 16.72 -7.85
N ASP A 6 -0.98 17.50 -7.57
CA ASP A 6 0.37 17.16 -8.03
C ASP A 6 0.96 16.07 -7.13
N VAL A 7 0.75 14.82 -7.55
CA VAL A 7 1.27 13.63 -6.89
C VAL A 7 2.79 13.51 -6.91
N SER A 8 3.51 14.30 -7.71
CA SER A 8 4.98 14.28 -7.73
C SER A 8 5.60 14.96 -6.50
N THR A 9 4.85 15.85 -5.86
CA THR A 9 5.26 16.61 -4.67
C THR A 9 4.40 16.30 -3.44
N HIS A 10 3.22 15.69 -3.62
CA HIS A 10 2.33 15.27 -2.54
C HIS A 10 2.66 13.89 -1.98
N ARG A 11 2.88 13.85 -0.66
CA ARG A 11 3.11 12.62 0.13
C ARG A 11 1.84 12.07 0.80
N ASN A 12 0.70 12.74 0.64
CA ASN A 12 -0.59 12.25 1.14
C ASN A 12 -1.25 11.30 0.13
N ALA A 13 -2.10 10.42 0.64
CA ALA A 13 -2.92 9.55 -0.21
C ALA A 13 -3.91 10.37 -1.04
N VAL A 14 -4.20 9.87 -2.24
CA VAL A 14 -5.18 10.51 -3.13
C VAL A 14 -6.50 9.77 -3.03
N THR A 15 -7.54 10.44 -2.53
CA THR A 15 -8.89 9.86 -2.48
C THR A 15 -9.46 9.79 -3.90
N LEU A 16 -9.77 8.56 -4.33
CA LEU A 16 -10.34 8.28 -5.66
C LEU A 16 -11.86 8.14 -5.60
N ALA A 17 -12.37 7.54 -4.51
CA ALA A 17 -13.78 7.40 -4.19
C ALA A 17 -13.94 7.33 -2.67
N ASP A 18 -15.18 7.29 -2.20
CA ASP A 18 -15.46 7.12 -0.77
C ASP A 18 -14.83 5.81 -0.26
N GLY A 19 -14.00 5.92 0.79
CA GLY A 19 -13.23 4.81 1.34
C GLY A 19 -12.17 4.19 0.41
N VAL A 20 -11.84 4.81 -0.73
CA VAL A 20 -10.83 4.28 -1.69
C VAL A 20 -9.74 5.31 -1.91
N HIS A 21 -8.53 4.95 -1.51
CA HIS A 21 -7.35 5.82 -1.60
C HIS A 21 -6.25 5.19 -2.45
N TRP A 22 -5.67 5.97 -3.35
CA TRP A 22 -4.43 5.61 -4.02
C TRP A 22 -3.24 5.93 -3.11
N ILE A 23 -2.42 4.91 -2.89
CA ILE A 23 -1.22 4.94 -2.05
C ILE A 23 0.03 4.49 -2.84
N GLY A 24 -0.05 4.49 -4.17
CA GLY A 24 1.00 4.01 -5.08
C GLY A 24 2.25 4.89 -5.14
N ALA A 25 2.96 4.89 -6.27
CA ALA A 25 4.09 5.77 -6.53
C ALA A 25 4.31 6.01 -8.04
N LEU A 26 4.95 7.12 -8.38
CA LEU A 26 5.37 7.44 -9.75
C LEU A 26 6.85 7.14 -9.96
N ASP A 27 7.19 6.47 -11.06
CA ASP A 27 8.57 6.33 -11.54
C ASP A 27 8.71 6.94 -12.95
N PRO A 28 8.79 8.28 -13.05
CA PRO A 28 8.94 8.97 -14.33
C PRO A 28 10.36 8.79 -14.91
N LYS A 29 11.29 8.19 -14.17
CA LYS A 29 12.70 8.01 -14.56
C LYS A 29 12.97 6.64 -15.16
N LEU A 30 12.05 5.68 -15.01
CA LEU A 30 12.17 4.40 -15.68
C LEU A 30 12.24 4.58 -17.20
N ARG A 31 13.22 3.93 -17.85
CA ARG A 31 13.41 3.98 -19.31
C ARG A 31 13.36 2.61 -19.97
N SER A 32 13.69 1.56 -19.22
CA SER A 32 13.58 0.18 -19.66
C SER A 32 12.90 -0.62 -18.55
N PHE A 33 11.79 -1.26 -18.88
CA PHE A 33 11.05 -2.19 -18.05
C PHE A 33 11.36 -3.61 -18.54
N ASP A 34 11.76 -4.50 -17.64
CA ASP A 34 12.20 -5.88 -17.94
C ASP A 34 13.18 -6.02 -19.09
N ILE A 35 14.07 -5.03 -19.28
CA ILE A 35 15.17 -5.01 -20.26
C ILE A 35 14.68 -4.94 -21.73
N ILE A 36 13.44 -5.32 -22.01
CA ILE A 36 12.88 -5.49 -23.35
C ILE A 36 11.94 -4.35 -23.74
N MET A 37 11.27 -3.71 -22.77
CA MET A 37 10.28 -2.66 -23.03
C MET A 37 10.84 -1.27 -22.74
N ASN A 38 10.97 -0.45 -23.77
CA ASN A 38 11.37 0.95 -23.60
C ASN A 38 10.16 1.80 -23.22
N THR A 39 10.30 2.62 -22.17
CA THR A 39 9.26 3.54 -21.71
C THR A 39 9.73 4.98 -21.86
N VAL A 40 8.96 5.80 -22.58
CA VAL A 40 9.30 7.23 -22.79
C VAL A 40 8.86 8.09 -21.60
N ASN A 41 7.76 7.71 -20.95
CA ASN A 41 7.10 8.48 -19.90
C ASN A 41 7.27 7.88 -18.49
N GLY A 42 8.13 6.87 -18.33
CA GLY A 42 8.23 6.11 -17.08
C GLY A 42 7.05 5.19 -16.84
N THR A 43 6.79 4.88 -15.57
CA THR A 43 5.69 4.00 -15.13
C THR A 43 5.12 4.45 -13.79
N THR A 44 4.11 3.74 -13.31
CA THR A 44 3.50 3.90 -11.99
C THR A 44 3.43 2.56 -11.27
N TYR A 45 3.73 2.54 -9.98
CA TYR A 45 3.46 1.41 -9.10
C TYR A 45 2.15 1.69 -8.38
N ASN A 46 1.05 1.11 -8.84
CA ASN A 46 -0.27 1.38 -8.27
C ASN A 46 -0.54 0.48 -7.09
N ALA A 47 -0.86 1.09 -5.95
CA ALA A 47 -1.32 0.41 -4.76
C ALA A 47 -2.47 1.20 -4.15
N TYR A 48 -3.36 0.50 -3.44
CA TYR A 48 -4.60 1.08 -2.92
C TYR A 48 -4.84 0.72 -1.47
N LEU A 49 -5.44 1.64 -0.74
CA LEU A 49 -6.01 1.40 0.58
C LEU A 49 -7.52 1.52 0.49
N VAL A 50 -8.22 0.44 0.82
CA VAL A 50 -9.68 0.34 0.71
C VAL A 50 -10.28 0.11 2.08
N GLU A 51 -11.28 0.91 2.43
CA GLU A 51 -12.08 0.71 3.63
C GLU A 51 -13.11 -0.40 3.41
N GLY A 52 -13.03 -1.44 4.24
CA GLY A 52 -14.04 -2.50 4.32
C GLY A 52 -14.82 -2.42 5.63
N SER A 53 -15.90 -3.19 5.72
CA SER A 53 -16.75 -3.27 6.92
C SER A 53 -16.00 -3.74 8.17
N GLU A 54 -14.97 -4.56 8.01
CA GLU A 54 -14.22 -5.13 9.13
C GLU A 54 -12.86 -4.47 9.36
N GLY A 55 -12.46 -3.50 8.53
CA GLY A 55 -11.13 -2.90 8.56
C GLY A 55 -10.60 -2.57 7.18
N LEU A 56 -9.32 -2.24 7.09
CA LEU A 56 -8.68 -1.80 5.87
C LEU A 56 -8.06 -2.95 5.09
N VAL A 57 -8.10 -2.83 3.77
CA VAL A 57 -7.44 -3.72 2.81
C VAL A 57 -6.39 -2.93 2.06
N VAL A 58 -5.15 -3.41 2.07
CA VAL A 58 -4.11 -2.94 1.14
C VAL A 58 -4.14 -3.81 -0.10
N ILE A 59 -4.19 -3.19 -1.28
CA ILE A 59 -4.10 -3.88 -2.57
C ILE A 59 -2.78 -3.48 -3.21
N ASP A 60 -1.95 -4.49 -3.49
CA ASP A 60 -0.59 -4.40 -4.01
C ASP A 60 0.38 -3.57 -3.15
N THR A 61 1.64 -3.50 -3.60
CA THR A 61 2.70 -2.72 -2.99
C THR A 61 3.55 -2.06 -4.08
N VAL A 62 4.40 -1.11 -3.69
CA VAL A 62 5.30 -0.42 -4.61
C VAL A 62 6.70 -1.04 -4.62
N LYS A 63 7.48 -0.72 -5.65
CA LYS A 63 8.91 -1.01 -5.67
C LYS A 63 9.63 -0.39 -4.47
N GLU A 64 10.62 -1.11 -3.96
CA GLU A 64 11.33 -0.76 -2.73
C GLU A 64 11.81 0.70 -2.65
N SER A 65 12.32 1.25 -3.76
CA SER A 65 12.81 2.63 -3.87
C SER A 65 11.72 3.69 -3.62
N PHE A 66 10.45 3.29 -3.59
CA PHE A 66 9.29 4.15 -3.34
C PHE A 66 8.58 3.80 -2.02
N SER A 67 9.14 2.92 -1.20
CA SER A 67 8.53 2.47 0.06
C SER A 67 8.22 3.63 1.02
N GLU A 68 9.09 4.63 1.14
CA GLU A 68 8.84 5.81 1.98
C GLU A 68 7.58 6.58 1.57
N GLU A 69 7.39 6.78 0.26
CA GLU A 69 6.22 7.47 -0.28
C GLU A 69 4.93 6.67 -0.05
N PHE A 70 5.00 5.35 -0.24
CA PHE A 70 3.90 4.44 0.03
C PHE A 70 3.45 4.46 1.49
N PHE A 71 4.40 4.38 2.44
CA PHE A 71 4.07 4.42 3.87
C PHE A 71 3.56 5.78 4.32
N ALA A 72 4.16 6.88 3.84
CA ALA A 72 3.67 8.22 4.13
C ALA A 72 2.21 8.39 3.69
N ARG A 73 1.84 7.82 2.54
CA ARG A 73 0.45 7.83 2.06
C ARG A 73 -0.48 7.02 2.95
N ILE A 74 -0.11 5.81 3.36
CA ILE A 74 -0.91 5.03 4.32
C ILE A 74 -1.13 5.82 5.62
N GLU A 75 -0.05 6.36 6.19
CA GLU A 75 -0.06 7.09 7.46
C GLU A 75 -0.88 8.38 7.39
N SER A 76 -1.04 8.97 6.20
CA SER A 76 -1.88 10.15 6.00
C SER A 76 -3.39 9.89 6.16
N VAL A 77 -3.84 8.64 6.10
CA VAL A 77 -5.27 8.27 6.14
C VAL A 77 -5.62 7.18 7.14
N ALA A 78 -4.64 6.42 7.64
CA ALA A 78 -4.92 5.27 8.49
C ALA A 78 -3.80 4.89 9.46
N ASP A 79 -4.19 4.24 10.56
CA ASP A 79 -3.31 3.51 11.45
C ASP A 79 -3.14 2.06 10.95
N TYR A 80 -1.91 1.56 10.95
CA TYR A 80 -1.57 0.19 10.50
C TYR A 80 -2.38 -0.91 11.22
N ARG A 81 -2.82 -0.69 12.46
CA ARG A 81 -3.63 -1.64 13.24
C ARG A 81 -5.01 -1.90 12.62
N ARG A 82 -5.50 -1.00 11.75
CA ARG A 82 -6.76 -1.19 11.02
C ARG A 82 -6.59 -2.10 9.80
N ILE A 83 -5.37 -2.35 9.33
CA ILE A 83 -5.12 -3.19 8.14
C ILE A 83 -5.32 -4.65 8.51
N ARG A 84 -6.28 -5.31 7.86
CA ARG A 84 -6.63 -6.72 8.10
C ARG A 84 -6.21 -7.64 6.98
N PHE A 85 -6.19 -7.12 5.75
CA PHE A 85 -5.88 -7.88 4.55
C PHE A 85 -4.88 -7.12 3.69
N ILE A 86 -3.97 -7.88 3.10
CA ILE A 86 -3.08 -7.44 2.04
C ILE A 86 -3.39 -8.37 0.87
N VAL A 87 -3.84 -7.81 -0.25
CA VAL A 87 -4.12 -8.52 -1.48
C VAL A 87 -2.98 -8.21 -2.44
N LEU A 88 -2.30 -9.24 -2.94
CA LEU A 88 -1.25 -9.09 -3.94
C LEU A 88 -1.75 -9.72 -5.23
N SER A 89 -1.96 -8.88 -6.24
CA SER A 89 -2.39 -9.30 -7.58
C SER A 89 -1.23 -9.82 -8.42
N HIS A 90 0.00 -9.40 -8.10
CA HIS A 90 1.22 -9.82 -8.79
C HIS A 90 2.38 -10.05 -7.83
N LEU A 91 3.22 -11.03 -8.11
CA LEU A 91 4.32 -11.48 -7.22
C LEU A 91 5.70 -11.36 -7.89
N GLU A 92 5.94 -10.32 -8.68
CA GLU A 92 7.28 -10.05 -9.20
C GLU A 92 8.24 -9.58 -8.08
N PRO A 93 9.55 -9.93 -8.17
CA PRO A 93 10.51 -9.71 -7.09
C PRO A 93 10.65 -8.26 -6.64
N ASP A 94 10.37 -7.29 -7.52
CA ASP A 94 10.48 -5.86 -7.27
C ASP A 94 9.45 -5.32 -6.27
N HIS A 95 8.44 -6.12 -5.89
CA HIS A 95 7.40 -5.75 -4.91
C HIS A 95 7.61 -6.35 -3.50
N THR A 96 8.54 -7.31 -3.35
CA THR A 96 8.58 -8.17 -2.14
C THR A 96 9.17 -7.50 -0.88
N ARG A 97 10.04 -6.50 -1.03
CA ARG A 97 10.69 -5.84 0.12
C ARG A 97 9.76 -4.86 0.83
N THR A 98 8.92 -4.15 0.08
CA THR A 98 7.89 -3.27 0.66
C THR A 98 6.84 -4.07 1.42
N LEU A 99 6.46 -5.25 0.91
CA LEU A 99 5.54 -6.17 1.61
C LEU A 99 6.07 -6.58 2.98
N SER A 100 7.36 -6.94 3.05
CA SER A 100 7.98 -7.39 4.31
C SER A 100 7.93 -6.29 5.37
N GLU A 101 8.25 -5.05 5.03
CA GLU A 101 8.14 -3.90 5.94
C GLU A 101 6.67 -3.61 6.32
N LEU A 102 5.74 -3.70 5.36
CA LEU A 102 4.31 -3.53 5.64
C LEU A 102 3.80 -4.55 6.66
N MET A 103 4.23 -5.82 6.56
CA MET A 103 3.87 -6.85 7.53
C MET A 103 4.46 -6.60 8.92
N HIS A 104 5.65 -5.98 9.01
CA HIS A 104 6.23 -5.57 10.29
C HIS A 104 5.46 -4.41 10.93
N ARG A 105 5.02 -3.42 10.12
CA ARG A 105 4.25 -2.26 10.59
C ARG A 105 2.79 -2.59 10.91
N ALA A 106 2.19 -3.52 10.17
CA ALA A 106 0.84 -4.02 10.36
C ALA A 106 0.84 -5.47 10.87
N PRO A 107 1.36 -5.74 12.09
CA PRO A 107 1.36 -7.09 12.62
C PRO A 107 -0.09 -7.53 12.79
N ARG A 108 -0.45 -8.69 12.23
CA ARG A 108 -1.73 -9.31 12.54
C ARG A 108 -1.80 -9.50 14.05
N GLN A 109 -2.79 -8.89 14.68
CA GLN A 109 -3.14 -9.23 16.05
C GLN A 109 -3.59 -10.69 16.05
N SER A 110 -2.70 -11.59 16.46
CA SER A 110 -3.10 -12.89 16.96
C SER A 110 -3.89 -12.63 18.22
N SER A 111 -5.22 -12.60 18.10
CA SER A 111 -6.11 -12.68 19.25
C SER A 111 -5.82 -14.01 19.93
N THR A 112 -4.89 -14.02 20.87
CA THR A 112 -4.74 -15.11 21.83
C THR A 112 -5.91 -15.00 22.78
N SER A 113 -7.08 -15.49 22.37
CA SER A 113 -8.12 -15.83 23.34
C SER A 113 -7.51 -16.95 24.18
N ARG A 114 -6.98 -16.62 25.36
CA ARG A 114 -6.79 -17.65 26.39
C ARG A 114 -8.19 -18.14 26.74
N SER A 115 -8.61 -19.23 26.10
CA SER A 115 -9.67 -20.09 26.62
C SER A 115 -9.11 -20.73 27.89
N GLY A 116 -9.16 -20.01 29.01
CA GLY A 116 -9.02 -20.63 30.32
C GLY A 116 -10.12 -21.68 30.47
N PRO A 117 -9.84 -22.85 31.05
CA PRO A 117 -10.87 -23.83 31.33
C PRO A 117 -11.94 -23.19 32.24
N PRO A 118 -13.23 -23.55 32.08
CA PRO A 118 -14.29 -23.01 32.91
C PRO A 118 -14.01 -23.33 34.39
N PRO A 119 -14.37 -22.44 35.33
CA PRO A 119 -14.19 -22.71 36.76
C PRO A 119 -15.02 -23.93 37.18
N CYS A 120 -14.40 -24.77 38.02
CA CYS A 120 -14.99 -25.97 38.61
C CYS A 120 -16.22 -25.68 39.46
#